data_AF-A0A172UW82-F1
#
_entry.id   AF-A0A172UW82-F1
#
_cell.length_a   1.000
_cell.length_b   1.000
_cell.length_c   1.000
_cell.angle_alpha   90.00
_cell.angle_beta   90.00
_cell.angle_gamma   90.00
#
_symmetry.space_group_name_H-M   'P 1'
#
loop_
_entity.id
_entity.type
_entity.pdbx_description
1 polymer ?
#
loop_
_entity_poly.entity_id
_entity_poly.type
_entity_poly.pdbx_seq_one_letter_code
_entity_poly.pdbx_strand_id
1 'polypeptide(L)'
;MRTPHLLASACTASDPEARYHQAELAIWDELTASLVEHPRIWRSPEEGAMVLAEEVDELWDEIRGNHIGRARAEASQVGAMALRFIADLYELDGPGGARERCRAAAVEQHDALALVGPPGRPCASSHEAFGYLKRELDALWSAIRFEEPARPIAARVAAMAVRFIAEITTSSTSVAVSVR
;
A
#
# COMPACT_ATOMS: atom_id res chain seq x y z
N MET A 1 27.57 -5.11 -7.47
CA MET A 1 28.18 -5.99 -6.45
C MET A 1 28.37 -5.20 -5.17
N ARG A 2 27.98 -5.78 -4.02
CA ARG A 2 28.03 -5.29 -2.61
C ARG A 2 27.01 -4.17 -2.29
N THR A 3 26.17 -4.22 -1.24
CA THR A 3 26.08 -4.98 0.05
C THR A 3 24.79 -4.49 0.77
N PRO A 4 24.34 -4.95 1.97
CA PRO A 4 24.29 -6.26 2.62
C PRO A 4 22.93 -6.52 3.32
N HIS A 5 21.80 -5.97 2.87
CA HIS A 5 20.52 -6.04 3.64
C HIS A 5 19.85 -7.43 3.64
N LEU A 6 20.27 -8.32 2.74
CA LEU A 6 19.66 -9.65 2.59
C LEU A 6 20.03 -10.64 3.70
N LEU A 7 21.03 -10.34 4.55
CA LEU A 7 21.47 -11.26 5.62
C LEU A 7 20.78 -11.02 6.97
N ALA A 8 20.02 -9.94 7.14
CA ALA A 8 19.20 -9.73 8.34
C ALA A 8 17.80 -10.37 8.24
N SER A 9 17.44 -10.90 7.07
CA SER A 9 16.07 -11.33 6.73
C SER A 9 15.58 -12.58 7.47
N ALA A 10 16.44 -13.30 8.20
CA ALA A 10 16.05 -14.52 8.90
C ALA A 10 15.51 -14.29 10.32
N CYS A 11 15.79 -13.13 10.95
CA CYS A 11 15.34 -12.83 12.31
C CYS A 11 14.12 -11.88 12.34
N THR A 12 13.76 -11.25 11.22
CA THR A 12 12.64 -10.28 11.12
C THR A 12 11.29 -10.92 10.79
N ALA A 13 11.25 -12.19 10.42
CA ALA A 13 10.01 -12.87 10.04
C ALA A 13 9.00 -13.05 11.20
N SER A 14 9.46 -12.94 12.45
CA SER A 14 8.68 -13.27 13.64
C SER A 14 8.00 -12.07 14.31
N ASP A 15 8.36 -10.83 13.95
CA ASP A 15 7.79 -9.62 14.55
C ASP A 15 6.75 -8.99 13.60
N PRO A 16 5.44 -9.02 13.94
CA PRO A 16 4.41 -8.36 13.16
C PRO A 16 4.65 -6.86 12.99
N GLU A 17 5.11 -6.15 14.02
CA GLU A 17 5.29 -4.70 13.97
C GLU A 17 6.39 -4.32 12.97
N ALA A 18 7.51 -5.05 12.99
CA ALA A 18 8.57 -4.90 12.01
C ALA A 18 8.09 -5.12 10.56
N ARG A 19 7.21 -6.10 10.31
CA ARG A 19 6.70 -6.35 8.94
C ARG A 19 5.85 -5.20 8.42
N TYR A 20 5.00 -4.62 9.27
CA TYR A 20 4.18 -3.47 8.93
C TYR A 20 5.05 -2.24 8.66
N HIS A 21 6.03 -1.99 9.53
CA HIS A 21 6.97 -0.89 9.32
C HIS A 21 7.76 -1.04 8.00
N GLN A 22 8.21 -2.26 7.65
CA GLN A 22 8.88 -2.51 6.37
C GLN A 22 7.95 -2.30 5.16
N ALA A 23 6.66 -2.61 5.29
CA ALA A 23 5.68 -2.32 4.25
C ALA A 23 5.46 -0.82 4.03
N GLU A 24 5.40 -0.04 5.11
CA GLU A 24 5.34 1.43 5.04
C GLU A 24 6.59 2.02 4.38
N LEU A 25 7.77 1.50 4.70
CA LEU A 25 9.03 1.92 4.06
C LEU A 25 9.04 1.60 2.56
N ALA A 26 8.54 0.43 2.15
CA ALA A 26 8.44 0.06 0.73
C ALA A 26 7.51 1.02 -0.04
N ILE A 27 6.37 1.38 0.55
CA ILE A 27 5.46 2.39 -0.01
C ILE A 27 6.12 3.77 -0.05
N TRP A 28 6.90 4.15 0.96
CA TRP A 28 7.61 5.42 0.99
C TRP A 28 8.70 5.52 -0.09
N ASP A 29 9.43 4.44 -0.35
CA ASP A 29 10.43 4.38 -1.40
C ASP A 29 9.78 4.55 -2.78
N GLU A 30 8.66 3.86 -3.02
CA GLU A 30 7.88 3.97 -4.25
C GLU A 30 7.26 5.37 -4.42
N LEU A 31 6.73 5.95 -3.35
CA LEU A 31 6.26 7.34 -3.34
C LEU A 31 7.38 8.32 -3.72
N THR A 32 8.58 8.11 -3.19
CA THR A 32 9.72 8.98 -3.48
C THR A 32 10.15 8.83 -4.95
N ALA A 33 10.16 7.61 -5.49
CA ALA A 33 10.46 7.35 -6.89
C ALA A 33 9.43 8.00 -7.82
N SER A 34 8.14 7.80 -7.56
CA SER A 34 7.05 8.34 -8.37
C SER A 34 7.01 9.87 -8.41
N LEU A 35 7.41 10.56 -7.33
CA LEU A 35 7.55 12.02 -7.33
C LEU A 35 8.66 12.53 -8.26
N VAL A 36 9.72 11.73 -8.46
CA VAL A 36 10.81 12.04 -9.38
C VAL A 36 10.39 11.77 -10.82
N GLU A 37 9.75 10.63 -11.06
CA GLU A 37 9.33 10.21 -12.41
C GLU A 37 8.13 11.02 -12.92
N HIS A 38 7.22 11.37 -12.02
CA HIS A 38 5.98 12.07 -12.32
C HIS A 38 5.81 13.31 -11.43
N PRO A 39 6.62 14.37 -11.65
CA PRO A 39 6.65 15.56 -10.78
C PRO A 39 5.38 16.42 -10.84
N ARG A 40 4.46 16.11 -11.76
CA ARG A 40 3.22 16.86 -11.92
C ARG A 40 2.20 16.44 -10.85
N ILE A 41 1.73 17.42 -10.10
CA ILE A 41 0.61 17.32 -9.17
C ILE A 41 -0.68 16.99 -9.94
N TRP A 42 -1.50 16.11 -9.40
CA TRP A 42 -2.82 15.77 -9.95
C TRP A 42 -3.79 16.95 -9.89
N ARG A 43 -4.67 17.03 -10.88
CA ARG A 43 -5.58 18.17 -11.07
C ARG A 43 -6.98 17.91 -10.54
N SER A 44 -7.37 16.65 -10.38
CA SER A 44 -8.66 16.29 -9.82
C SER A 44 -8.63 14.95 -9.07
N PRO A 45 -9.60 14.73 -8.16
CA PRO A 45 -9.80 13.42 -7.53
C PRO A 45 -10.04 12.30 -8.53
N GLU A 46 -10.76 12.53 -9.63
CA GLU A 46 -11.01 11.51 -10.65
C GLU A 46 -9.71 11.10 -11.36
N GLU A 47 -8.82 12.06 -11.64
CA GLU A 47 -7.50 11.75 -12.21
C GLU A 47 -6.70 10.85 -11.26
N GLY A 48 -6.62 11.23 -9.98
CA GLY A 48 -5.90 10.44 -8.99
C GLY A 48 -6.50 9.06 -8.74
N ALA A 49 -7.83 8.95 -8.72
CA ALA A 49 -8.53 7.68 -8.53
C ALA A 49 -8.42 6.75 -9.75
N MET A 50 -8.33 7.30 -10.96
CA MET A 50 -8.06 6.50 -12.16
C MET A 50 -6.63 5.93 -12.17
N VAL A 51 -5.63 6.74 -11.83
CA VAL A 51 -4.24 6.26 -11.71
C VAL A 51 -4.15 5.19 -10.62
N LEU A 52 -4.77 5.42 -9.47
CA LEU A 52 -4.82 4.42 -8.40
C LEU A 52 -5.54 3.14 -8.83
N ALA A 53 -6.60 3.23 -9.65
CA ALA A 53 -7.32 2.07 -10.16
C ALA A 53 -6.46 1.23 -11.11
N GLU A 54 -5.61 1.87 -11.92
CA GLU A 54 -4.64 1.18 -12.79
C GLU A 54 -3.69 0.30 -11.95
N GLU A 55 -3.09 0.85 -10.89
CA GLU A 55 -2.22 0.09 -9.98
C GLU A 55 -2.94 -1.09 -9.31
N VAL A 56 -4.23 -0.92 -9.00
CA VAL A 56 -5.05 -1.99 -8.40
C VAL A 56 -5.36 -3.10 -9.41
N ASP A 57 -5.58 -2.76 -10.67
CA ASP A 57 -5.77 -3.74 -11.74
C ASP A 57 -4.45 -4.51 -12.01
N GLU A 58 -3.31 -3.83 -12.01
CA GLU A 58 -1.98 -4.48 -12.13
C GLU A 58 -1.69 -5.42 -10.96
N LEU A 59 -2.00 -4.98 -9.73
CA LEU A 59 -1.94 -5.84 -8.54
C LEU A 59 -2.80 -7.10 -8.71
N TRP A 60 -4.02 -6.95 -9.25
CA TRP A 60 -4.91 -8.08 -9.48
C TRP A 60 -4.35 -9.06 -10.50
N ASP A 61 -3.74 -8.56 -11.57
CA ASP A 61 -3.12 -9.37 -12.61
C ASP A 61 -1.98 -10.22 -12.04
N GLU A 62 -1.14 -9.65 -11.18
CA GLU A 62 -0.06 -10.39 -10.52
C GLU A 62 -0.57 -11.41 -9.50
N ILE A 63 -1.67 -11.12 -8.80
CA ILE A 63 -2.35 -12.08 -7.91
C ILE A 63 -2.91 -13.26 -8.71
N ARG A 64 -3.60 -12.99 -9.82
CA ARG A 64 -4.14 -14.03 -10.72
C ARG A 64 -3.04 -14.85 -11.37
N GLY A 65 -1.90 -14.23 -11.65
CA GLY A 65 -0.69 -14.90 -12.12
C GLY A 65 0.05 -15.70 -11.05
N ASN A 66 -0.38 -15.67 -9.78
CA ASN A 66 0.31 -16.28 -8.64
C ASN A 66 1.76 -15.78 -8.46
N HIS A 67 2.01 -14.52 -8.81
CA HIS A 67 3.32 -13.89 -8.72
C HIS A 67 3.43 -13.04 -7.45
N ILE A 68 3.41 -13.68 -6.28
CA ILE A 68 3.30 -12.98 -4.98
C ILE A 68 4.38 -11.91 -4.77
N GLY A 69 5.61 -12.14 -5.24
CA GLY A 69 6.68 -11.13 -5.18
C GLY A 69 6.35 -9.87 -5.97
N ARG A 70 5.80 -10.02 -7.19
CA ARG A 70 5.36 -8.89 -8.03
C ARG A 70 4.10 -8.23 -7.48
N ALA A 71 3.13 -9.02 -7.05
CA ALA A 71 1.93 -8.48 -6.39
C ALA A 71 2.28 -7.60 -5.18
N ARG A 72 3.33 -7.90 -4.42
CA ARG A 72 3.78 -7.00 -3.34
C ARG A 72 4.40 -5.70 -3.86
N ALA A 73 5.08 -5.73 -5.01
CA ALA A 73 5.58 -4.53 -5.66
C ALA A 73 4.42 -3.65 -6.16
N GLU A 74 3.42 -4.25 -6.82
CA GLU A 74 2.21 -3.50 -7.22
C GLU A 74 1.45 -2.95 -6.03
N ALA A 75 1.37 -3.69 -4.91
CA ALA A 75 0.78 -3.17 -3.69
C ALA A 75 1.56 -1.95 -3.14
N SER A 76 2.89 -1.87 -3.30
CA SER A 76 3.62 -0.65 -2.93
C SER A 76 3.28 0.53 -3.86
N GLN A 77 3.07 0.28 -5.15
CA GLN A 77 2.62 1.32 -6.10
C GLN A 77 1.21 1.82 -5.75
N VAL A 78 0.28 0.91 -5.46
CA VAL A 78 -1.07 1.26 -4.94
C VAL A 78 -0.97 2.14 -3.69
N GLY A 79 -0.16 1.75 -2.72
CA GLY A 79 0.05 2.54 -1.51
C GLY A 79 0.63 3.92 -1.80
N ALA A 80 1.63 4.00 -2.67
CA ALA A 80 2.26 5.25 -3.07
C ALA A 80 1.28 6.18 -3.80
N MET A 81 0.48 5.66 -4.73
CA MET A 81 -0.52 6.44 -5.46
C MET A 81 -1.64 6.92 -4.53
N ALA A 82 -2.04 6.11 -3.54
CA ALA A 82 -3.00 6.55 -2.51
C ALA A 82 -2.42 7.66 -1.61
N LEU A 83 -1.13 7.62 -1.27
CA LEU A 83 -0.46 8.72 -0.56
C LEU A 83 -0.34 9.98 -1.43
N ARG A 84 -0.03 9.83 -2.73
CA ARG A 84 -0.06 10.93 -3.69
C ARG A 84 -1.44 11.55 -3.82
N PHE A 85 -2.51 10.74 -3.80
CA PHE A 85 -3.88 11.25 -3.80
C PHE A 85 -4.11 12.27 -2.70
N ILE A 86 -3.65 11.98 -1.48
CA ILE A 86 -3.74 12.89 -0.34
C ILE A 86 -2.80 14.08 -0.54
N ALA A 87 -1.52 13.82 -0.80
CA ALA A 87 -0.47 14.84 -0.84
C ALA A 87 -0.62 15.85 -1.98
N ASP A 88 -1.13 15.43 -3.13
CA ASP A 88 -1.27 16.27 -4.32
C ASP A 88 -2.62 17.00 -4.38
N LEU A 89 -3.67 16.49 -3.72
CA LEU A 89 -5.01 17.07 -3.80
C LEU A 89 -5.47 17.79 -2.52
N TYR A 90 -4.93 17.44 -1.35
CA TYR A 90 -5.47 17.91 -0.06
C TYR A 90 -4.46 18.62 0.85
N GLU A 91 -3.17 18.62 0.49
CA GLU A 91 -2.10 19.21 1.31
C GLU A 91 -1.45 20.45 0.66
N LEU A 92 -2.10 21.02 -0.36
CA LEU A 92 -1.53 22.08 -1.21
C LEU A 92 -1.23 23.40 -0.48
N ASP A 93 -1.98 23.72 0.58
CA ASP A 93 -1.91 24.99 1.29
C ASP A 93 -1.00 24.97 2.53
N GLY A 94 -0.34 23.84 2.81
CA GLY A 94 0.61 23.73 3.90
C GLY A 94 1.90 24.53 3.65
N PRO A 95 2.60 25.01 4.70
CA PRO A 95 3.87 25.72 4.55
C PRO A 95 5.03 24.83 4.04
N GLY A 96 4.77 23.53 3.86
CA GLY A 96 5.74 22.50 3.53
C GLY A 96 5.86 22.16 2.05
N GLY A 97 7.06 21.73 1.64
CA GLY A 97 7.29 21.18 0.29
C GLY A 97 6.64 19.80 0.09
N ALA A 98 6.75 19.24 -1.12
CA ALA A 98 6.13 17.94 -1.49
C ALA A 98 6.40 16.81 -0.47
N ARG A 99 7.64 16.75 0.05
CA ARG A 99 8.03 15.75 1.05
C ARG A 99 7.24 15.87 2.36
N GLU A 100 6.88 17.07 2.79
CA GLU A 100 6.12 17.29 4.03
C GLU A 100 4.66 16.89 3.85
N ARG A 101 4.06 17.23 2.70
CA ARG A 101 2.73 16.75 2.31
C ARG A 101 2.65 15.22 2.29
N CYS A 102 3.66 14.57 1.73
CA CYS A 102 3.77 13.10 1.74
C CYS A 102 3.91 12.52 3.15
N ARG A 103 4.62 13.18 4.05
CA ARG A 103 4.70 12.75 5.46
C ARG A 103 3.35 12.85 6.16
N ALA A 104 2.62 13.93 5.95
CA ALA A 104 1.27 14.08 6.50
C ALA A 104 0.34 12.96 6.01
N ALA A 105 0.36 12.68 4.71
CA ALA A 105 -0.40 11.57 4.13
C ALA A 105 0.02 10.20 4.73
N ALA A 106 1.31 9.96 4.94
CA ALA A 106 1.80 8.72 5.53
C ALA A 106 1.37 8.54 7.00
N VAL A 107 1.29 9.64 7.77
CA VAL A 107 0.73 9.61 9.13
C VAL A 107 -0.74 9.20 9.11
N GLU A 108 -1.55 9.77 8.20
CA GLU A 108 -2.96 9.37 8.05
C GLU A 108 -3.12 7.90 7.63
N GLN A 109 -2.25 7.41 6.74
CA GLN A 109 -2.22 5.99 6.40
C GLN A 109 -1.93 5.12 7.62
N HIS A 110 -0.98 5.52 8.47
CA HIS A 110 -0.64 4.76 9.67
C HIS A 110 -1.82 4.69 10.63
N ASP A 111 -2.47 5.83 10.90
CA ASP A 111 -3.63 5.93 11.77
C ASP A 111 -4.83 5.11 11.24
N ALA A 112 -4.94 4.93 9.93
CA ALA A 112 -5.99 4.15 9.28
C ALA A 112 -5.81 2.63 9.32
N LEU A 113 -4.65 2.09 9.76
CA LEU A 113 -4.35 0.65 9.75
C LEU A 113 -5.39 -0.19 10.49
N ALA A 114 -5.90 0.30 11.62
CA ALA A 114 -6.89 -0.40 12.42
C ALA A 114 -8.30 -0.42 11.79
N LEU A 115 -8.54 0.34 10.72
CA LEU A 115 -9.85 0.55 10.10
C LEU A 115 -10.09 -0.31 8.84
N VAL A 116 -9.10 -1.12 8.44
CA VAL A 116 -9.10 -1.84 7.16
C VAL A 116 -8.82 -3.33 7.35
N GLY A 117 -9.23 -4.12 6.37
CA GLY A 117 -9.08 -5.59 6.39
C GLY A 117 -9.96 -6.30 7.43
N PRO A 118 -9.71 -7.60 7.67
CA PRO A 118 -10.48 -8.37 8.65
C PRO A 118 -10.12 -7.93 10.09
N PRO A 119 -11.13 -7.84 11.00
CA PRO A 119 -10.90 -7.41 12.37
C PRO A 119 -10.19 -8.48 13.20
N GLY A 120 -9.14 -8.09 13.92
CA GLY A 120 -8.46 -8.94 14.91
C GLY A 120 -7.65 -10.12 14.34
N ARG A 121 -7.48 -10.19 13.02
CA ARG A 121 -6.65 -11.23 12.37
C ARG A 121 -5.99 -10.73 11.09
N PRO A 122 -4.91 -11.39 10.63
CA PRO A 122 -4.38 -11.20 9.29
C PRO A 122 -5.34 -11.68 8.19
N CYS A 123 -5.10 -11.22 6.97
CA CYS A 123 -5.69 -11.76 5.76
C CYS A 123 -5.22 -13.20 5.55
N ALA A 124 -6.14 -14.08 5.19
CA ALA A 124 -5.91 -15.49 4.96
C ALA A 124 -5.26 -15.78 3.61
N SER A 125 -5.36 -14.86 2.64
CA SER A 125 -4.79 -15.02 1.30
C SER A 125 -4.63 -13.68 0.58
N SER A 126 -3.87 -13.69 -0.51
CA SER A 126 -3.77 -12.54 -1.43
C SER A 126 -5.12 -12.13 -2.00
N HIS A 127 -6.01 -13.08 -2.27
CA HIS A 127 -7.36 -12.81 -2.80
C HIS A 127 -8.25 -12.13 -1.75
N GLU A 128 -8.18 -12.55 -0.49
CA GLU A 128 -8.92 -11.88 0.59
C GLU A 128 -8.40 -10.45 0.79
N ALA A 129 -7.08 -10.27 0.86
CA ALA A 129 -6.46 -8.97 1.01
C ALA A 129 -6.85 -8.02 -0.16
N PHE A 130 -6.81 -8.53 -1.39
CA PHE A 130 -7.28 -7.79 -2.57
C PHE A 130 -8.76 -7.42 -2.49
N GLY A 131 -9.63 -8.33 -2.01
CA GLY A 131 -11.06 -8.03 -1.84
C GLY A 131 -11.31 -6.86 -0.89
N TYR A 132 -10.56 -6.77 0.21
CA TYR A 132 -10.62 -5.62 1.11
C TYR A 132 -10.06 -4.36 0.48
N LEU A 133 -8.94 -4.45 -0.26
CA LEU A 133 -8.33 -3.32 -0.94
C LEU A 133 -9.27 -2.74 -2.00
N LYS A 134 -9.84 -3.61 -2.85
CA LYS A 134 -10.84 -3.22 -3.86
C LYS A 134 -12.05 -2.55 -3.24
N ARG A 135 -12.54 -3.03 -2.09
CA ARG A 135 -13.63 -2.39 -1.36
C ARG A 135 -13.29 -0.95 -0.93
N GLU A 136 -12.05 -0.70 -0.50
CA GLU A 136 -11.61 0.67 -0.18
C GLU A 136 -11.54 1.56 -1.43
N LEU A 137 -11.07 1.02 -2.55
CA LEU A 137 -11.06 1.74 -3.83
C LEU A 137 -12.49 2.06 -4.31
N ASP A 138 -13.41 1.10 -4.22
CA ASP A 138 -14.83 1.30 -4.58
C ASP A 138 -15.46 2.37 -3.66
N ALA A 139 -15.10 2.37 -2.37
CA ALA A 139 -15.53 3.41 -1.44
C ALA A 139 -14.93 4.78 -1.78
N LEU A 140 -13.69 4.84 -2.26
CA LEU A 140 -13.06 6.08 -2.72
C LEU A 140 -13.81 6.64 -3.93
N TRP A 141 -14.12 5.79 -4.92
CA TRP A 141 -14.92 6.18 -6.08
C TRP A 141 -16.32 6.67 -5.69
N SER A 142 -16.95 5.99 -4.73
CA SER A 142 -18.23 6.43 -4.17
C SER A 142 -18.10 7.82 -3.55
N ALA A 143 -17.09 8.06 -2.71
CA ALA A 143 -16.88 9.34 -2.06
C ALA A 143 -16.67 10.47 -3.09
N ILE A 144 -15.84 10.24 -4.11
CA ILE A 144 -15.63 11.21 -5.20
C ILE A 144 -16.95 11.48 -5.94
N ARG A 145 -17.69 10.44 -6.30
CA ARG A 145 -18.92 10.56 -7.07
C ARG A 145 -20.01 11.34 -6.35
N PHE A 146 -20.08 11.22 -5.03
CA PHE A 146 -21.10 11.85 -4.19
C PHE A 146 -20.57 13.08 -3.44
N GLU A 147 -19.37 13.58 -3.78
CA GLU A 147 -18.74 14.75 -3.16
C GLU A 147 -18.56 14.61 -1.63
N GLU A 148 -18.36 13.38 -1.16
CA GLU A 148 -18.04 13.07 0.23
C GLU A 148 -16.52 13.18 0.49
N PRO A 149 -16.08 13.26 1.76
CA PRO A 149 -14.65 13.33 2.08
C PRO A 149 -13.85 12.11 1.57
N ALA A 150 -13.14 12.28 0.46
CA ALA A 150 -12.34 11.21 -0.18
C ALA A 150 -10.98 10.97 0.51
N ARG A 151 -10.37 12.01 1.10
CA ARG A 151 -9.09 11.94 1.82
C ARG A 151 -8.98 10.78 2.84
N PRO A 152 -9.91 10.62 3.81
CA PRO A 152 -9.84 9.51 4.76
C PRO A 152 -10.02 8.13 4.10
N ILE A 153 -10.69 8.05 2.95
CA ILE A 153 -10.86 6.79 2.22
C ILE A 153 -9.58 6.44 1.44
N ALA A 154 -8.90 7.42 0.85
CA ALA A 154 -7.57 7.22 0.25
C ALA A 154 -6.54 6.71 1.28
N ALA A 155 -6.57 7.26 2.51
CA ALA A 155 -5.72 6.76 3.60
C ALA A 155 -6.00 5.29 3.92
N ARG A 156 -7.26 4.85 3.83
CA ARG A 156 -7.66 3.44 4.01
C ARG A 156 -7.17 2.56 2.86
N VAL A 157 -7.18 3.04 1.60
CA VAL A 157 -6.55 2.31 0.49
C VAL A 157 -5.07 2.09 0.76
N ALA A 158 -4.35 3.15 1.14
CA ALA A 158 -2.92 3.06 1.48
C ALA A 158 -2.66 2.09 2.66
N ALA A 159 -3.49 2.17 3.71
CA ALA A 159 -3.39 1.27 4.86
C ALA A 159 -3.64 -0.20 4.49
N MET A 160 -4.59 -0.47 3.59
CA MET A 160 -4.85 -1.83 3.14
C MET A 160 -3.71 -2.37 2.25
N ALA A 161 -3.05 -1.50 1.49
CA ALA A 161 -1.82 -1.84 0.77
C ALA A 161 -0.67 -2.22 1.73
N VAL A 162 -0.48 -1.49 2.83
CA VAL A 162 0.47 -1.88 3.90
C VAL A 162 0.16 -3.26 4.44
N ARG A 163 -1.11 -3.54 4.78
CA ARG A 163 -1.53 -4.87 5.24
C ARG A 163 -1.24 -5.94 4.20
N PHE A 164 -1.52 -5.68 2.92
CA PHE A 164 -1.21 -6.62 1.84
C PHE A 164 0.29 -6.97 1.82
N ILE A 165 1.17 -5.98 1.81
CA ILE A 165 2.62 -6.20 1.74
C ILE A 165 3.15 -6.91 2.99
N ALA A 166 2.62 -6.57 4.18
CA ALA A 166 3.08 -7.13 5.46
C ALA A 166 2.60 -8.56 5.70
N GLU A 167 1.37 -8.88 5.29
CA GLU A 167 0.70 -10.14 5.61
C GLU A 167 0.84 -11.19 4.51
N ILE A 168 0.90 -10.77 3.25
CA ILE A 168 0.99 -11.69 2.11
C ILE A 168 2.47 -11.95 1.82
N THR A 169 2.95 -13.10 2.26
CA THR A 169 4.33 -13.53 2.04
C THR A 169 4.37 -14.70 1.06
N THR A 170 5.49 -14.83 0.34
CA THR A 170 5.79 -16.06 -0.39
C THR A 170 5.92 -17.17 0.65
N SER A 171 4.99 -18.13 0.68
CA SER A 171 5.09 -19.25 1.60
C SER A 171 6.43 -19.95 1.39
N SER A 172 7.37 -19.80 2.32
CA SER A 172 8.44 -20.78 2.48
C SER A 172 7.77 -22.00 3.09
N THR A 173 7.33 -22.94 2.25
CA THR A 173 6.92 -24.25 2.71
C THR A 173 8.13 -24.90 3.40
N SER A 174 8.26 -24.75 4.72
CA SER A 174 9.13 -25.62 5.49
C SER A 174 8.46 -26.99 5.49
N VAL A 175 8.81 -27.83 4.52
CA VAL A 175 8.54 -29.26 4.61
C VAL A 175 9.38 -29.74 5.78
N ALA A 176 8.77 -29.83 6.96
CA ALA A 176 9.32 -30.58 8.06
C ALA A 176 9.35 -32.05 7.62
N VAL A 177 10.50 -32.49 7.09
CA VAL A 177 10.77 -33.90 6.86
C VAL A 177 10.84 -34.54 8.24
N SER A 178 9.74 -35.17 8.65
CA SER A 178 9.71 -36.03 9.82
C SER A 178 10.53 -37.27 9.48
N VAL A 179 11.80 -37.29 9.90
CA VAL A 179 12.60 -38.51 9.92
C VAL A 179 12.02 -39.39 11.03
N ARG A 180 11.49 -40.54 10.64
CA ARG A 180 11.14 -41.64 11.55
C ARG A 180 12.37 -42.46 11.87
#